data_AF-A0A452HQU5-F1
#
_entry.id   AF-A0A452HQU5-F1
#
_cell.length_a   1.000
_cell.length_b   1.000
_cell.length_c   1.000
_cell.angle_alpha   90.00
_cell.angle_beta   90.00
_cell.angle_gamma   90.00
#
_symmetry.space_group_name_H-M   'P 1'
#
loop_
_entity.id
_entity.type
_entity.pdbx_description
1 polymer ?
#
loop_
_entity_poly.entity_id
_entity_poly.type
_entity_poly.pdbx_seq_one_letter_code
_entity_poly.pdbx_strand_id
1 'polypeptide(L)'
;LPLAKDLLHPSPEEEKWKYKKQHLAQSLNSYFMGVKCPGCYKITTVFSHAQTAVLCVGCSTVLCQPTGGKAKDLGCERRRVTTHQHAGGRAGHWAEESAVQPQQLQPKWDGSPGPP
;
A
#
# COMPACT_ATOMS: atom_id res chain seq x y z
N LEU A 1 -27.16 -15.33 -24.84
CA LEU A 1 -26.51 -15.74 -23.58
C LEU A 1 -25.12 -15.12 -23.58
N PRO A 2 -24.73 -14.30 -22.60
CA PRO A 2 -23.35 -13.83 -22.55
C PRO A 2 -22.44 -15.04 -22.41
N LEU A 3 -21.31 -15.00 -23.12
CA LEU A 3 -20.24 -15.99 -23.04
C LEU A 3 -19.91 -16.28 -21.56
N ALA A 4 -19.66 -17.55 -21.23
CA ALA A 4 -19.40 -17.97 -19.86
C ALA A 4 -18.35 -17.09 -19.18
N LYS A 5 -18.65 -16.62 -17.96
CA LYS A 5 -17.78 -15.70 -17.22
C LYS A 5 -16.66 -16.48 -16.55
N ASP A 6 -15.40 -16.11 -16.81
CA ASP A 6 -14.23 -16.75 -16.19
C ASP A 6 -14.20 -16.39 -14.69
N LEU A 7 -14.32 -17.41 -13.83
CA LEU A 7 -14.31 -17.28 -12.38
C LEU A 7 -12.92 -17.39 -11.77
N LEU A 8 -11.97 -18.01 -12.48
CA LEU A 8 -10.63 -18.30 -11.98
C LEU A 8 -9.66 -17.15 -12.25
N HIS A 9 -9.89 -16.39 -13.33
CA HIS A 9 -9.05 -15.26 -13.71
C HIS A 9 -9.89 -13.99 -13.95
N PRO A 10 -10.55 -13.45 -12.90
CA PRO A 10 -11.27 -12.20 -13.02
C PRO A 10 -10.32 -11.07 -13.41
N SER A 11 -10.82 -10.11 -14.18
CA SER A 11 -10.00 -8.93 -14.51
C SER A 11 -9.71 -8.09 -13.25
N PRO A 12 -8.54 -7.44 -13.14
CA PRO A 12 -8.21 -6.59 -11.98
C PRO A 12 -9.21 -5.47 -11.75
N GLU A 13 -9.82 -4.98 -12.83
CA GLU A 13 -10.86 -3.95 -12.77
C GLU A 13 -12.11 -4.50 -12.07
N GLU A 14 -12.59 -5.68 -12.46
CA GLU A 14 -13.76 -6.31 -11.82
C GLU A 14 -13.52 -6.61 -10.34
N GLU A 15 -12.31 -7.01 -9.94
CA GLU A 15 -11.99 -7.22 -8.53
C GLU A 15 -12.03 -5.91 -7.72
N LYS A 16 -11.57 -4.80 -8.28
CA LYS A 16 -11.56 -3.50 -7.58
C LYS A 16 -12.95 -3.00 -7.17
N TRP A 17 -13.97 -3.33 -7.94
CA TRP A 17 -15.36 -2.96 -7.65
C TRP A 17 -16.03 -3.87 -6.60
N LYS A 18 -15.48 -5.06 -6.37
CA LYS A 18 -16.01 -5.99 -5.37
C LYS A 18 -15.67 -5.53 -3.96
N TYR A 19 -16.58 -5.81 -3.03
CA TYR A 19 -16.28 -5.70 -1.61
C TYR A 19 -15.11 -6.61 -1.24
N LYS A 20 -14.22 -6.16 -0.34
CA LYS A 20 -12.95 -6.82 0.00
C LYS A 20 -13.04 -8.31 0.39
N LYS A 21 -14.17 -8.77 0.97
CA LYS A 21 -14.37 -10.20 1.30
C LYS A 21 -14.87 -11.06 0.12
N GLN A 22 -15.28 -10.42 -0.98
CA GLN A 22 -15.79 -11.03 -2.22
C GLN A 22 -14.72 -11.07 -3.33
N HIS A 23 -13.47 -10.72 -3.01
CA HIS A 23 -12.34 -10.89 -3.90
C HIS A 23 -12.03 -12.38 -4.03
N LEU A 24 -11.42 -12.80 -5.15
CA LEU A 24 -11.02 -14.21 -5.33
C LEU A 24 -10.05 -14.62 -4.21
N ALA A 25 -9.10 -13.73 -3.90
CA ALA A 25 -8.26 -13.80 -2.70
C ALA A 25 -8.51 -12.57 -1.83
N GLN A 26 -8.80 -12.79 -0.54
CA GLN A 26 -9.13 -11.68 0.37
C GLN A 26 -7.92 -10.76 0.57
N SER A 27 -8.13 -9.47 0.33
CA SER A 27 -7.14 -8.41 0.55
C SER A 27 -7.71 -7.27 1.40
N LEU A 28 -6.85 -6.57 2.13
CA LEU A 28 -7.26 -5.41 2.92
C LEU A 28 -7.17 -4.13 2.08
N ASN A 29 -8.17 -3.25 2.19
CA ASN A 29 -8.16 -1.93 1.54
C ASN A 29 -7.33 -0.87 2.33
N SER A 30 -6.80 -1.24 3.49
CA SER A 30 -5.98 -0.38 4.36
C SER A 30 -4.50 -0.54 4.08
N TYR A 31 -3.70 0.49 4.37
CA TYR A 31 -2.28 0.53 4.04
C TYR A 31 -1.52 1.42 5.04
N PHE A 32 -0.20 1.27 5.09
CA PHE A 32 0.69 2.14 5.86
C PHE A 32 1.27 3.24 4.98
N MET A 33 1.51 4.40 5.56
CA MET A 33 1.93 5.62 4.86
C MET A 33 3.04 6.30 5.63
N GLY A 34 3.97 6.93 4.92
CA GLY A 34 4.97 7.81 5.51
C GLY A 34 4.43 9.21 5.56
N VAL A 35 4.27 9.76 6.76
CA VAL A 35 3.83 11.14 6.96
C VAL A 35 5.00 11.96 7.45
N LYS A 36 5.43 12.93 6.64
CA LYS A 36 6.50 13.85 7.00
C LYS A 36 5.91 15.00 7.81
N CYS A 37 6.37 15.17 9.03
CA CYS A 37 5.89 16.23 9.89
C CYS A 37 6.45 17.60 9.44
N PRO A 38 5.63 18.67 9.38
CA PRO A 38 6.09 20.00 8.99
C PRO A 38 7.04 20.66 10.01
N GLY A 39 7.00 20.27 11.29
CA GLY A 39 7.85 20.86 12.32
C GLY A 39 9.18 20.13 12.50
N CYS A 40 9.12 18.80 12.66
CA CYS A 40 10.29 17.97 12.99
C CYS A 40 10.99 17.39 11.75
N TYR A 41 10.40 17.48 10.55
CA TYR A 41 10.80 16.83 9.27
C TYR A 41 11.03 15.31 9.32
N LYS A 42 10.85 14.68 10.49
CA LYS A 42 10.88 13.23 10.67
C LYS A 42 9.66 12.61 9.99
N ILE A 43 9.89 11.48 9.35
CA ILE A 43 8.83 10.69 8.73
C ILE A 43 8.32 9.67 9.75
N THR A 44 7.01 9.67 9.97
CA THR A 44 6.33 8.71 10.85
C THR A 44 5.47 7.77 10.01
N THR A 45 5.55 6.47 10.27
CA THR A 45 4.67 5.50 9.63
C THR A 45 3.28 5.53 10.28
N VAL A 46 2.25 5.84 9.50
CA VAL A 46 0.86 5.99 9.95
C VAL A 46 -0.04 4.99 9.24
N PHE A 47 -0.96 4.37 9.98
CA PHE A 47 -1.98 3.50 9.40
C PHE A 47 -3.11 4.31 8.77
N SER A 48 -3.56 3.94 7.56
CA SER A 48 -4.53 4.75 6.82
C SER A 48 -5.92 4.84 7.44
N HIS A 49 -6.30 3.94 8.36
CA HIS A 49 -7.56 3.99 9.13
C HIS A 49 -7.28 4.05 10.64
N ALA A 50 -6.33 4.88 11.04
CA ALA A 50 -5.99 5.06 12.46
C ALA A 50 -7.23 5.44 13.28
N GLN A 51 -7.43 4.72 14.39
CA GLN A 51 -8.55 4.93 15.33
C GLN A 51 -8.24 6.01 16.37
N THR A 52 -6.97 6.36 16.54
CA THR A 52 -6.49 7.36 17.49
C THR A 52 -5.76 8.48 16.75
N ALA A 53 -5.65 9.66 17.39
CA ALA A 53 -4.83 10.74 16.89
C ALA A 53 -3.34 10.32 16.93
N VAL A 54 -2.63 10.51 15.83
CA VAL A 54 -1.21 10.14 15.71
C VAL A 54 -0.34 11.38 15.86
N LEU A 55 0.69 11.29 16.70
CA LEU A 55 1.59 12.41 17.04
C LEU A 55 2.99 12.20 16.42
N CYS A 56 3.71 13.28 16.01
CA CYS A 56 5.15 13.18 15.69
C CYS A 56 5.90 12.80 16.98
N VAL A 57 6.77 11.80 16.89
CA VAL A 57 7.64 11.36 18.01
C VAL A 57 8.62 12.47 18.45
N GLY A 58 8.99 13.38 17.55
CA GLY A 58 9.95 14.46 17.80
C GLY A 58 9.37 15.75 18.37
N CYS A 59 8.19 16.18 17.93
CA CYS A 59 7.62 17.48 18.32
C CYS A 59 6.18 17.42 18.82
N SER A 60 5.63 16.21 19.01
CA SER A 60 4.29 15.96 19.54
C SER A 60 3.13 16.62 18.75
N THR A 61 3.40 17.11 17.55
CA THR A 61 2.37 17.66 16.65
C THR A 61 1.45 16.56 16.16
N VAL A 62 0.14 16.84 16.12
CA VAL A 62 -0.86 15.92 15.57
C VAL A 62 -0.68 15.81 14.05
N LEU A 63 -0.41 14.60 13.57
CA LEU A 63 -0.23 14.29 12.15
C LEU A 63 -1.56 13.95 11.46
N CYS A 64 -2.41 13.15 12.13
CA CYS A 64 -3.73 12.81 11.61
C CYS A 64 -4.78 12.67 12.71
N GLN A 65 -6.03 12.97 12.35
CA GLN A 65 -7.21 12.76 13.19
C GLN A 65 -7.97 11.50 12.78
N PRO A 66 -8.48 10.72 13.74
CA PRO A 66 -9.29 9.55 13.46
C PRO A 66 -10.64 9.97 12.86
N THR A 67 -11.15 9.14 11.96
CA THR A 67 -12.49 9.26 11.37
C THR A 67 -13.14 7.88 11.34
N GLY A 68 -14.41 7.78 10.92
CA GLY A 68 -15.06 6.49 10.66
C GLY A 68 -14.47 5.70 9.48
N GLY A 69 -13.48 6.25 8.76
CA GLY A 69 -12.86 5.64 7.60
C GLY A 69 -11.37 5.98 7.52
N LYS A 70 -10.93 6.57 6.39
CA LYS A 70 -9.54 7.01 6.25
C LYS A 70 -9.27 8.18 7.20
N ALA A 71 -8.19 8.05 7.98
CA ALA A 71 -7.76 9.12 8.88
C ALA A 71 -7.51 10.42 8.10
N LYS A 72 -7.92 11.55 8.70
CA LYS A 72 -7.76 12.87 8.10
C LYS A 72 -6.37 13.40 8.43
N ASP A 73 -5.56 13.64 7.41
CA ASP A 73 -4.25 14.26 7.55
C ASP A 73 -4.40 15.78 7.78
N LEU A 74 -3.62 16.36 8.70
CA LEU A 74 -3.70 17.77 9.08
C LEU A 74 -2.74 18.68 8.30
N GLY A 75 -2.39 18.31 7.06
CA GLY A 75 -1.51 19.10 6.20
C GLY A 75 -0.05 18.64 6.23
N CYS A 76 0.19 17.37 6.54
CA CYS A 76 1.51 16.76 6.40
C CYS A 76 1.75 16.25 4.96
N GLU A 77 3.02 16.22 4.54
CA GLU A 77 3.40 15.65 3.24
C GLU A 77 3.30 14.12 3.32
N ARG A 78 2.53 13.53 2.40
CA ARG A 78 2.31 12.09 2.31
C ARG A 78 3.26 11.46 1.31
N ARG A 79 4.13 10.58 1.78
CA ARG A 79 4.83 9.61 0.92
C ARG A 79 4.15 8.25 1.05
N ARG A 80 3.83 7.61 -0.07
CA ARG A 80 3.40 6.20 -0.04
C ARG A 80 4.62 5.38 0.32
N VAL A 81 4.48 4.54 1.34
CA VAL A 81 5.52 3.54 1.66
C VAL A 81 5.21 2.34 0.78
N THR A 82 6.12 2.00 -0.13
CA THR A 82 6.14 0.69 -0.78
C THR A 82 6.55 -0.33 0.28
N THR A 83 5.58 -1.06 0.82
CA THR A 83 5.88 -2.22 1.67
C THR A 83 6.50 -3.30 0.79
N HIS A 84 7.83 -3.33 0.66
CA HIS A 84 8.53 -4.53 0.24
C HIS A 84 8.37 -5.56 1.37
N GLN A 85 7.64 -6.65 1.10
CA GLN A 85 7.60 -7.78 2.00
C GLN A 85 8.98 -8.47 1.95
N HIS A 86 9.88 -8.10 2.86
CA HIS A 86 11.02 -8.96 3.16
C HIS A 86 10.59 -9.98 4.22
N ALA A 87 10.72 -11.26 3.88
CA ALA A 87 10.59 -12.38 4.80
C ALA A 87 11.67 -12.23 5.89
N GLY A 88 11.34 -11.60 7.03
CA GLY A 88 12.29 -11.41 8.12
C GLY A 88 12.09 -10.21 9.03
N GLY A 89 11.11 -9.33 8.79
CA GLY A 89 10.80 -8.24 9.71
C GLY A 89 10.39 -6.95 9.00
N ARG A 90 9.49 -6.19 9.64
CA ARG A 90 8.99 -4.90 9.11
C ARG A 90 10.04 -3.80 9.28
N ALA A 91 11.02 -3.76 8.39
CA ALA A 91 11.79 -2.54 8.15
C ALA A 91 11.20 -1.85 6.92
N GLY A 92 10.48 -0.74 7.13
CA GLY A 92 10.08 0.12 6.02
C GLY A 92 11.33 0.72 5.39
N HIS A 93 11.65 0.33 4.15
CA HIS A 93 12.71 0.98 3.39
C HIS A 93 12.15 2.29 2.83
N TRP A 94 12.79 3.41 3.16
CA TRP A 94 12.39 4.74 2.71
C TRP A 94 12.99 5.02 1.33
N ALA A 95 12.30 4.59 0.27
CA ALA A 95 12.66 5.00 -1.08
C ALA A 95 12.16 6.43 -1.33
N GLU A 96 13.07 7.33 -1.69
CA GLU A 96 12.72 8.61 -2.29
C GLU A 96 12.30 8.36 -3.74
N GLU A 97 11.02 8.08 -3.94
CA GLU A 97 10.49 7.81 -5.28
C GLU A 97 10.11 9.14 -5.96
N SER A 98 11.12 9.83 -6.50
CA SER A 98 10.89 10.71 -7.64
C SER A 98 10.51 9.85 -8.84
N ALA A 99 9.20 9.82 -9.13
CA ALA A 99 8.61 9.47 -10.42
C ALA A 99 9.27 8.31 -11.20
N VAL A 100 8.82 7.07 -10.97
CA VAL A 100 8.97 6.01 -11.97
C VAL A 100 7.60 5.39 -12.25
N GLN A 101 7.16 5.56 -13.50
CA GLN A 101 5.92 4.98 -14.03
C GLN A 101 5.94 3.45 -13.89
N PRO A 102 4.82 2.81 -13.52
CA PRO A 102 4.73 1.35 -13.45
C PRO A 102 4.50 0.80 -14.86
N GLN A 103 5.55 0.75 -15.67
CA GLN A 103 5.54 -0.06 -16.87
C GLN A 103 6.92 -0.69 -17.07
N GLN A 104 6.90 -2.02 -17.26
CA GLN A 104 8.01 -2.92 -17.53
C GLN A 104 8.84 -3.37 -16.32
N LEU A 105 8.35 -4.41 -15.66
CA LEU A 105 9.21 -5.58 -15.41
C LEU A 105 8.33 -6.82 -15.55
N GLN A 106 8.32 -7.42 -16.74
CA GLN A 106 7.76 -8.75 -16.92
C GLN A 106 8.79 -9.76 -16.39
N PRO A 107 8.39 -10.76 -15.57
CA PRO A 107 9.27 -11.87 -15.25
C PRO A 107 9.36 -12.80 -16.47
N LYS A 108 10.53 -12.81 -17.12
CA LYS A 108 10.95 -13.87 -18.05
C LYS A 108 10.94 -15.20 -17.31
N TRP A 109 10.21 -16.17 -17.84
CA TRP A 109 10.20 -17.54 -17.36
C TRP A 109 11.11 -18.34 -18.29
N ASP A 110 12.41 -18.34 -18.00
CA ASP A 110 13.35 -19.15 -18.77
C ASP A 110 13.30 -20.59 -18.23
N GLY A 111 12.27 -21.33 -18.65
CA GLY A 111 12.20 -22.78 -18.52
C GLY A 111 13.05 -23.43 -19.60
N SER A 112 14.14 -24.08 -19.22
CA SER A 112 14.86 -25.00 -20.09
C SER A 112 15.31 -26.24 -19.31
N PRO A 113 15.02 -27.46 -19.79
CA PRO A 113 15.49 -28.70 -19.19
C PRO A 113 16.99 -28.89 -19.45
N GLY A 114 17.72 -29.36 -18.43
CA GLY A 114 19.15 -29.66 -18.53
C GLY A 114 19.44 -30.83 -19.49
N PRO A 115 20.57 -30.82 -20.21
CA PRO A 115 20.98 -31.94 -21.06
C PRO A 115 21.61 -33.09 -20.24
N PRO A 116 21.71 -34.31 -20.81
CA PRO A 116 22.04 -35.56 -20.10
C PRO A 116 23.46 -35.63 -19.53
#